data_AF-A0A2K3J993-F1
#
_entry.id   AF-A0A2K3J993-F1
#
_cell.length_a   1.000
_cell.length_b   1.000
_cell.length_c   1.000
_cell.angle_alpha   90.00
_cell.angle_beta   90.00
_cell.angle_gamma   90.00
#
_symmetry.space_group_name_H-M   'P 1'
#
loop_
_entity.id
_entity.type
_entity.pdbx_description
1 polymer ?
#
loop_
_entity_poly.entity_id
_entity_poly.type
_entity_poly.pdbx_seq_one_letter_code
_entity_poly.pdbx_strand_id
1 'polypeptide(L)'
;SRGLEDWIYSKNDINWFVDKEITIVPNEKDFTEDEKIIAKNIKKDFKWIARDKNERLYIYESKPFKDEARYKSYDNYIYFEIFDSLFQSIKWEDDEPTLIDDIWKEN
;
A
#
# COMPACT_ATOMS: atom_id res chain seq x y z
N SER A 1 -26.42 -5.14 47.09
CA SER A 1 -26.05 -5.86 45.84
C SER A 1 -25.98 -4.86 44.69
N ARG A 2 -24.77 -4.39 44.34
CA ARG A 2 -24.53 -3.51 43.17
C ARG A 2 -23.28 -3.88 42.36
N GLY A 3 -22.54 -4.92 42.75
CA GLY A 3 -21.23 -5.22 42.16
C GLY A 3 -21.25 -6.01 40.84
N LEU A 4 -22.38 -6.61 40.45
CA LEU A 4 -22.48 -7.42 39.22
C LEU A 4 -22.80 -6.59 37.98
N GLU A 5 -23.61 -5.52 38.12
CA GLU A 5 -23.98 -4.64 37.01
C GLU A 5 -22.81 -3.74 36.59
N ASP A 6 -22.06 -3.21 37.56
CA ASP A 6 -20.86 -2.40 37.30
C ASP A 6 -19.78 -3.19 36.55
N TRP A 7 -19.65 -4.50 36.82
CA TRP A 7 -18.68 -5.37 36.17
C TRP A 7 -19.07 -5.72 34.73
N ILE A 8 -20.37 -5.83 34.44
CA ILE A 8 -20.89 -6.06 33.08
C ILE A 8 -20.71 -4.81 32.21
N TYR A 9 -20.95 -3.61 32.76
CA TYR A 9 -20.66 -2.35 32.06
C TYR A 9 -19.16 -2.20 31.74
N SER A 10 -18.29 -2.48 32.72
CA SER A 10 -16.84 -2.44 32.53
C SER A 10 -16.33 -3.41 31.46
N LYS A 11 -16.90 -4.62 31.34
CA LYS A 11 -16.53 -5.58 30.29
C LYS A 11 -16.90 -5.12 28.88
N ASN A 12 -18.06 -4.48 28.73
CA ASN A 12 -18.49 -3.95 27.42
C ASN A 12 -17.64 -2.75 27.00
N ASP A 13 -17.20 -1.91 27.94
CA ASP A 13 -16.27 -0.81 27.66
C ASP A 13 -14.88 -1.32 27.25
N ILE A 14 -14.39 -2.40 27.88
CA ILE A 14 -13.12 -3.03 27.47
C ILE A 14 -13.22 -3.59 26.06
N ASN A 15 -14.33 -4.22 25.67
CA ASN A 15 -14.51 -4.71 24.30
C ASN A 15 -14.45 -3.57 23.27
N TRP A 16 -14.99 -2.39 23.60
CA TRP A 16 -14.85 -1.19 22.75
C TRP A 16 -13.40 -0.71 22.60
N PHE A 17 -12.55 -0.86 23.64
CA PHE A 17 -11.12 -0.55 23.54
C PHE A 17 -10.32 -1.64 22.81
N VAL A 18 -10.68 -2.93 23.00
CA VAL A 18 -10.07 -4.06 22.27
C VAL A 18 -10.45 -4.05 20.78
N ASP A 19 -11.66 -3.59 20.44
CA ASP A 19 -12.09 -3.38 19.06
C ASP A 19 -11.45 -2.11 18.43
N LYS A 20 -10.87 -1.21 19.25
CA LYS A 20 -10.23 0.04 18.80
C LYS A 20 -8.70 -0.02 18.77
N GLU A 21 -8.06 -0.89 19.54
CA GLU A 21 -6.65 -1.26 19.44
C GLU A 21 -6.62 -2.76 19.14
N ILE A 22 -6.72 -3.22 17.89
CA ILE A 22 -5.73 -3.08 16.84
C ILE A 22 -6.50 -3.04 15.50
N THR A 23 -6.69 -1.85 14.93
CA THR A 23 -6.77 -1.82 13.48
C THR A 23 -5.37 -2.16 13.01
N ILE A 24 -5.13 -3.42 12.66
CA ILE A 24 -3.96 -3.79 11.87
C ILE A 24 -4.27 -3.19 10.51
N VAL A 25 -4.06 -1.88 10.38
CA VAL A 25 -3.86 -1.26 9.08
C VAL A 25 -2.72 -2.06 8.47
N PRO A 26 -2.96 -2.79 7.37
CA PRO A 26 -1.89 -3.54 6.77
C PRO A 26 -0.76 -2.57 6.42
N ASN A 27 0.37 -2.82 7.05
CA ASN A 27 1.69 -2.71 6.45
C ASN A 27 2.06 -1.33 5.89
N GLU A 28 2.97 -0.63 6.59
CA GLU A 28 4.02 0.07 5.85
C GLU A 28 4.58 -0.93 4.82
N LYS A 29 4.58 -0.54 3.55
CA LYS A 29 5.08 -1.41 2.49
C LYS A 29 6.57 -1.62 2.74
N ASP A 30 6.94 -2.80 3.20
CA ASP A 30 8.34 -3.16 3.35
C ASP A 30 8.92 -3.47 1.97
N PHE A 31 10.04 -2.81 1.65
CA PHE A 31 10.80 -3.01 0.44
C PHE A 31 12.22 -3.46 0.78
N THR A 32 12.74 -4.41 0.02
CA THR A 32 14.13 -4.88 0.10
C THR A 32 15.09 -3.78 -0.32
N GLU A 33 16.35 -3.88 0.10
CA GLU A 33 17.39 -2.93 -0.31
C GLU A 33 17.58 -2.87 -1.83
N ASP A 34 17.44 -4.00 -2.53
CA ASP A 34 17.53 -4.04 -3.99
C ASP A 34 16.36 -3.29 -4.64
N GLU A 35 15.14 -3.45 -4.14
CA GLU A 35 13.97 -2.69 -4.60
C GLU A 35 14.13 -1.19 -4.38
N LYS A 36 14.68 -0.79 -3.23
CA LYS A 36 15.02 0.62 -2.94
C LYS A 36 16.05 1.17 -3.92
N ILE A 37 17.10 0.41 -4.22
CA ILE A 37 18.14 0.79 -5.19
C ILE A 37 17.52 0.95 -6.58
N ILE A 38 16.67 0.02 -7.01
CA ILE A 38 15.97 0.10 -8.30
C ILE A 38 15.11 1.36 -8.33
N ALA A 39 14.23 1.55 -7.33
CA ALA A 39 13.33 2.70 -7.25
C ALA A 39 14.08 4.03 -7.28
N LYS A 40 15.20 4.15 -6.56
CA LYS A 40 16.05 5.34 -6.54
C LYS A 40 16.61 5.71 -7.92
N ASN A 41 16.87 4.71 -8.77
CA ASN A 41 17.46 4.86 -10.11
C ASN A 41 16.43 4.94 -11.24
N ILE A 42 15.13 4.88 -10.94
CA ILE A 42 14.09 5.16 -11.95
C ILE A 42 14.19 6.64 -12.38
N LYS A 43 14.02 6.89 -13.68
CA LYS A 43 14.02 8.25 -14.25
C LYS A 43 12.98 9.11 -13.51
N LYS A 44 13.38 10.30 -13.07
CA LYS A 44 12.57 11.18 -12.20
C LYS A 44 11.24 11.66 -12.79
N ASP A 45 11.03 11.49 -14.09
CA ASP A 45 9.76 11.78 -14.73
C ASP A 45 8.67 10.80 -14.26
N PHE A 46 9.04 9.54 -13.97
CA PHE A 46 8.14 8.54 -13.40
C PHE A 46 8.09 8.68 -11.89
N LYS A 47 6.91 8.96 -11.36
CA LYS A 47 6.69 9.26 -9.93
C LYS A 47 5.92 8.17 -9.21
N TRP A 48 5.16 7.37 -9.95
CA TRP A 48 4.23 6.40 -9.38
C TRP A 48 4.52 5.01 -9.91
N ILE A 49 4.24 4.01 -9.09
CA ILE A 49 4.33 2.60 -9.43
C ILE A 49 3.09 1.87 -8.89
N ALA A 50 2.50 1.03 -9.73
CA ALA A 50 1.29 0.31 -9.39
C ALA A 50 1.26 -1.06 -10.08
N ARG A 51 0.54 -1.99 -9.49
CA ARG A 51 0.34 -3.34 -10.03
C ARG A 51 -1.10 -3.50 -10.51
N ASP A 52 -1.26 -4.02 -11.70
CA ASP A 52 -2.55 -4.34 -12.30
C ASP A 52 -3.09 -5.68 -11.79
N LYS A 53 -4.38 -5.96 -12.04
CA LYS A 53 -5.03 -7.21 -11.63
C LYS A 53 -4.39 -8.47 -12.25
N ASN A 54 -3.69 -8.33 -13.37
CA ASN A 54 -2.95 -9.40 -14.04
C ASN A 54 -1.51 -9.54 -13.53
N GLU A 55 -1.21 -8.98 -12.36
CA GLU A 55 0.08 -9.01 -11.67
C GLU A 55 1.20 -8.21 -12.34
N ARG A 56 0.93 -7.53 -13.47
CA ARG A 56 1.93 -6.71 -14.17
C ARG A 56 2.21 -5.42 -13.42
N LEU A 57 3.49 -5.08 -13.33
CA LEU A 57 3.98 -3.88 -12.67
C LEU A 57 4.22 -2.76 -13.67
N TYR A 58 3.70 -1.57 -13.37
CA TYR A 58 3.83 -0.41 -14.24
C TYR A 58 4.32 0.81 -13.47
N ILE A 59 5.10 1.65 -14.15
CA ILE A 59 5.51 2.97 -13.66
C ILE A 59 4.82 4.07 -14.47
N TYR A 60 4.49 5.19 -13.82
CA TYR A 60 3.67 6.26 -14.39
C TYR A 60 4.27 7.65 -14.10
N GLU A 61 4.19 8.56 -15.08
CA GLU A 61 4.66 9.94 -14.93
C GLU A 61 3.73 10.77 -14.02
N SER A 62 2.43 10.60 -14.20
CA SER A 62 1.38 11.20 -13.35
C SER A 62 0.63 10.14 -12.56
N LYS A 63 -0.11 10.59 -11.54
CA LYS A 63 -0.86 9.70 -10.66
C LYS A 63 -1.91 8.94 -11.49
N PRO A 64 -1.80 7.60 -11.63
CA PRO A 64 -2.78 6.85 -12.37
C PRO A 64 -4.10 6.76 -11.59
N PHE A 65 -5.19 6.51 -12.30
CA PHE A 65 -6.48 6.17 -11.72
C PHE A 65 -6.79 4.69 -11.99
N LYS A 66 -7.47 4.06 -11.05
CA LYS A 66 -7.78 2.63 -11.07
C LYS A 66 -9.13 2.40 -11.74
N ASP A 67 -9.20 1.43 -12.66
CA ASP A 67 -10.47 0.92 -13.21
C ASP A 67 -10.75 -0.52 -12.72
N GLU A 68 -11.68 -1.24 -13.35
CA GLU A 68 -12.06 -2.60 -12.93
C GLU A 68 -10.94 -3.66 -13.07
N ALA A 69 -9.90 -3.39 -13.86
CA ALA A 69 -8.86 -4.37 -14.19
C ALA A 69 -7.43 -3.85 -14.10
N ARG A 70 -7.21 -2.53 -14.20
CA ARG A 70 -5.88 -1.93 -14.29
C ARG A 70 -5.84 -0.47 -13.84
N TYR A 71 -4.63 0.00 -13.64
CA TYR A 71 -4.34 1.43 -13.55
C TYR A 71 -4.25 2.04 -14.96
N LYS A 72 -4.72 3.27 -15.09
CA LYS A 72 -4.69 4.07 -16.32
C LYS A 72 -4.12 5.45 -16.02
N SER A 73 -3.43 6.03 -16.98
CA SER A 73 -2.96 7.41 -16.92
C SER A 73 -3.25 8.12 -18.23
N TYR A 74 -3.35 9.45 -18.16
CA TYR A 74 -3.39 10.32 -19.34
C TYR A 74 -2.00 10.63 -19.89
N ASP A 75 -0.95 10.44 -19.08
CA ASP A 75 0.45 10.66 -19.46
C ASP A 75 1.16 9.32 -19.71
N ASN A 76 2.48 9.37 -19.93
CA ASN A 76 3.23 8.16 -20.25
C ASN A 76 3.28 7.19 -19.06
N TYR A 77 3.29 5.92 -19.42
CA TYR A 77 3.50 4.81 -18.51
C TYR A 77 4.31 3.72 -19.20
N ILE A 78 5.08 2.97 -18.42
CA ILE A 78 5.96 1.91 -18.92
C ILE A 78 5.65 0.62 -18.18
N TYR A 79 5.54 -0.47 -18.94
CA TYR A 79 5.52 -1.80 -18.36
C TYR A 79 6.90 -2.14 -17.80
N PHE A 80 6.97 -2.39 -16.50
CA PHE A 80 8.21 -2.64 -15.78
C PHE A 80 8.53 -4.14 -15.71
N GLU A 81 8.40 -4.80 -16.85
CA GLU A 81 8.33 -6.26 -17.05
C GLU A 81 9.46 -7.04 -16.33
N ILE A 82 10.70 -6.59 -16.46
CA ILE A 82 11.87 -7.28 -15.88
C ILE A 82 11.84 -7.32 -14.35
N PHE A 83 10.98 -6.52 -13.72
CA PHE A 83 10.82 -6.41 -12.27
C PHE A 83 9.44 -6.86 -11.79
N ASP A 84 8.66 -7.59 -12.60
CA ASP A 84 7.33 -8.08 -12.21
C ASP A 84 7.38 -8.96 -10.95
N SER A 85 8.47 -9.71 -10.76
CA SER A 85 8.70 -10.55 -9.57
C SER A 85 9.17 -9.76 -8.34
N LEU A 86 9.55 -8.48 -8.51
CA LEU A 86 9.86 -7.56 -7.41
C LEU A 86 8.64 -6.70 -7.08
N PHE A 87 8.77 -5.87 -6.06
CA PHE A 87 7.76 -4.95 -5.54
C PHE A 87 6.45 -5.67 -5.17
N GLN A 88 6.55 -6.86 -4.57
CA GLN A 88 5.37 -7.69 -4.20
C GLN A 88 4.53 -7.06 -3.08
N SER A 89 5.10 -6.10 -2.35
CA SER A 89 4.39 -5.25 -1.39
C SER A 89 3.41 -4.29 -2.06
N ILE A 90 3.53 -4.05 -3.37
CA ILE A 90 2.57 -3.27 -4.18
C ILE A 90 1.58 -4.25 -4.79
N LYS A 91 0.33 -4.16 -4.34
CA LYS A 91 -0.73 -5.11 -4.69
C LYS A 91 -1.81 -4.45 -5.51
N TRP A 92 -2.54 -5.25 -6.30
CA TRP A 92 -3.73 -4.75 -6.99
C TRP A 92 -4.77 -4.25 -6.01
N GLU A 93 -4.87 -4.84 -4.81
CA GLU A 93 -5.83 -4.48 -3.77
C GLU A 93 -5.55 -3.12 -3.12
N ASP A 94 -4.37 -2.53 -3.33
CA ASP A 94 -4.04 -1.22 -2.81
C ASP A 94 -5.04 -0.17 -3.34
N ASP A 95 -5.60 0.64 -2.44
CA ASP A 95 -6.56 1.69 -2.78
C ASP A 95 -5.94 2.77 -3.68
N GLU A 96 -4.64 3.02 -3.50
CA GLU A 96 -3.89 4.08 -4.16
C GLU A 96 -2.56 3.54 -4.73
N PRO A 97 -2.06 4.11 -5.86
CA PRO A 97 -0.76 3.77 -6.39
C PRO A 97 0.35 4.24 -5.46
N THR A 98 1.53 3.62 -5.54
CA THR A 98 2.65 3.93 -4.64
C THR A 98 3.51 5.03 -5.25
N LEU A 99 3.90 6.02 -4.44
CA LEU A 99 4.94 6.97 -4.83
C LEU A 99 6.29 6.25 -4.83
N ILE A 100 7.02 6.32 -5.95
CA ILE A 100 8.36 5.72 -6.07
C ILE A 100 9.31 6.32 -5.02
N ASP A 101 9.13 7.59 -4.69
CA ASP A 101 9.91 8.28 -3.68
C ASP A 101 9.73 7.71 -2.26
N ASP A 102 8.56 7.17 -1.94
CA ASP A 102 8.27 6.61 -0.61
C ASP A 102 8.88 5.21 -0.45
N ILE A 103 9.29 4.58 -1.54
CA ILE A 103 9.92 3.24 -1.52
C ILE A 103 11.32 3.31 -0.91
N TRP A 104 12.10 4.32 -1.29
CA TRP A 104 13.52 4.41 -0.94
C TRP A 104 13.84 5.48 0.10
N LYS A 105 12.91 6.38 0.42
CA LYS A 105 13.07 7.31 1.54
C LYS A 105 12.88 6.51 2.83
N GLU A 106 13.93 6.43 3.64
CA GLU A 106 13.81 5.98 5.03
C GLU A 106 12.94 6.98 5.80
N ASN A 107 11.93 6.48 6.51
CA ASN A 107 11.24 7.22 7.58
C ASN A 107 12.16 7.37 8.79
#